data_AF-A0A6C0JQ15-F1
#
_entry.id   AF-A0A6C0JQ15-F1
#
_cell.length_a   1.000
_cell.length_b   1.000
_cell.length_c   1.000
_cell.angle_alpha   90.00
_cell.angle_beta   90.00
_cell.angle_gamma   90.00
#
_symmetry.space_group_name_H-M   'P 1'
#
loop_
_entity.id
_entity.type
_entity.pdbx_description
1 polymer ?
#
loop_
_entity_poly.entity_id
_entity_poly.type
_entity_poly.pdbx_seq_one_letter_code
_entity_poly.pdbx_strand_id
1 'polypeptide(L)'
;MTSTHESKNMSTSSKSAKVDCMICADEVSQRKMVECPFCKFEACGSCVDRFLMGIDDDRPRCMSNSCKKVWSYEFLASQTQPSFHNKRYRDRRATLLHEREKSLLPGTQNLVAAEKRREKNKKKISDIMDENAMYRELIKNNDEKIRRLRLPDGKVKEKKERTFTRACPIEDCRGFLSSHLKCGTCGGRACKDCHLPKPKDEEHKCDPDLVATVKLLANDTKPCPACATPIYKIQGCDQMYCTQCHTAFSWTRGTIERGVIHNPHFYEAQRAMNGGHAPRVRGDNLRCGGPPTIWEVNNKLTAGGVQFEFATNAHMLINHINMIELPRYPNMIGEVDNSALRLDYLMGRITEKQWIAKLKTKMKKQEKDGEFNMVLSMFTQTMSDLFGNITDGRPENIPNHIVAMTKLGEYTNKSLKKIGIRYGNVYPCITPDFKFWANTKTAGKPKKRISGWEREQQERRAMRAAAVVEQEFVESDDEFDY
;
A
#
# COMPACT_ATOMS: atom_id res chain seq x y z
N MET A 1 -15.11 67.14 -45.01
CA MET A 1 -15.13 66.18 -43.89
C MET A 1 -15.65 64.85 -44.41
N THR A 2 -14.73 63.94 -44.74
CA THR A 2 -14.88 62.47 -44.80
C THR A 2 -13.57 61.92 -45.35
N SER A 3 -12.70 61.43 -44.47
CA SER A 3 -11.46 60.76 -44.83
C SER A 3 -11.48 59.37 -44.23
N THR A 4 -11.84 58.38 -45.05
CA THR A 4 -11.62 56.96 -44.78
C THR A 4 -10.19 56.62 -45.12
N HIS A 5 -9.34 56.38 -44.12
CA HIS A 5 -8.02 55.79 -44.31
C HIS A 5 -8.09 54.28 -44.06
N GLU A 6 -8.05 53.53 -45.16
CA GLU A 6 -7.73 52.10 -45.17
C GLU A 6 -6.31 51.88 -44.62
N SER A 7 -6.20 51.08 -43.57
CA SER A 7 -4.91 50.61 -43.06
C SER A 7 -4.60 49.25 -43.68
N LYS A 8 -3.67 49.23 -44.64
CA LYS A 8 -3.13 48.02 -45.28
C LYS A 8 -2.42 47.14 -44.24
N ASN A 9 -2.88 45.90 -44.12
CA ASN A 9 -2.17 44.81 -43.44
C ASN A 9 -0.88 44.47 -44.21
N MET A 10 0.28 44.77 -43.62
CA MET A 10 1.59 44.38 -44.13
C MET A 10 1.92 42.98 -43.59
N SER A 11 1.69 41.95 -44.40
CA SER A 11 2.12 40.58 -44.12
C SER A 11 3.60 40.42 -44.46
N THR A 12 4.47 40.53 -43.46
CA THR A 12 5.90 40.20 -43.61
C THR A 12 6.08 38.69 -43.74
N SER A 13 6.18 38.21 -44.98
CA SER A 13 6.64 36.86 -45.33
C SER A 13 8.14 36.72 -45.01
N SER A 14 8.47 36.13 -43.86
CA SER A 14 9.85 35.76 -43.52
C SER A 14 10.25 34.51 -44.32
N LYS A 15 11.03 34.71 -45.39
CA LYS A 15 11.70 33.61 -46.10
C LYS A 15 12.60 32.87 -45.10
N SER A 16 12.31 31.59 -44.83
CA SER A 16 13.15 30.77 -43.94
C SER A 16 14.52 30.56 -44.56
N ALA A 17 15.60 30.85 -43.84
CA ALA A 17 16.95 30.49 -44.25
C ALA A 17 17.05 28.98 -44.54
N LYS A 18 17.70 28.64 -45.66
CA LYS A 18 18.03 27.26 -46.04
C LYS A 18 19.46 26.94 -45.59
N VAL A 19 19.69 25.71 -45.17
CA VAL A 19 20.96 25.20 -44.67
C VAL A 19 21.16 23.79 -45.20
N ASP A 20 22.41 23.42 -45.47
CA ASP A 20 22.73 22.09 -45.98
C ASP A 20 22.87 21.08 -44.84
N CYS A 21 22.26 19.90 -45.01
CA CYS A 21 22.38 18.83 -44.03
C CYS A 21 23.72 18.11 -44.17
N MET A 22 24.51 18.04 -43.09
CA MET A 22 25.82 17.34 -43.06
C MET A 22 25.75 15.82 -43.31
N ILE A 23 24.55 15.23 -43.41
CA ILE A 23 24.34 13.79 -43.55
C ILE A 23 23.87 13.40 -44.95
N CYS A 24 22.88 14.10 -45.50
CA CYS A 24 22.37 13.83 -46.84
C CYS A 24 22.81 14.86 -47.90
N ALA A 25 23.50 15.93 -47.49
CA ALA A 25 23.87 17.07 -48.33
C ALA A 25 22.69 17.78 -49.03
N ASP A 26 21.45 17.52 -48.61
CA ASP A 26 20.27 18.21 -49.15
C ASP A 26 20.08 19.59 -48.52
N GLU A 27 19.67 20.57 -49.33
CA GLU A 27 19.19 21.87 -48.87
C GLU A 27 17.87 21.72 -48.09
N VAL A 28 17.89 22.06 -46.81
CA VAL A 28 16.70 22.02 -45.95
C VAL A 28 16.47 23.36 -45.27
N SER A 29 15.19 23.66 -44.98
CA SER A 29 14.85 24.82 -44.15
C SER A 29 15.48 24.64 -42.76
N GLN A 30 16.09 25.70 -42.21
CA GLN A 30 16.67 25.69 -40.86
C GLN A 30 15.68 25.19 -39.79
N ARG A 31 14.38 25.45 -39.97
CA ARG A 31 13.31 24.98 -39.07
C ARG A 31 13.11 23.46 -39.05
N LYS A 32 13.65 22.73 -40.02
CA LYS A 32 13.57 21.26 -40.14
C LYS A 32 14.85 20.55 -39.69
N MET A 33 15.82 21.31 -39.17
CA MET A 33 17.00 20.76 -38.52
C MET A 33 16.64 20.36 -37.09
N VAL A 34 17.11 19.19 -36.69
CA VAL A 34 16.91 18.62 -35.36
C VAL A 34 18.25 18.64 -34.65
N GLU A 35 18.34 19.41 -33.57
CA GLU A 35 19.52 19.50 -32.72
C GLU A 35 19.37 18.58 -31.50
N CYS A 36 20.41 17.80 -31.20
CA CYS A 36 20.41 16.91 -30.04
C CYS A 36 20.42 17.72 -28.72
N PRO A 37 19.57 17.39 -27.72
CA PRO A 37 19.55 18.12 -26.45
C PRO A 37 20.77 17.85 -25.56
N PHE A 38 21.64 16.91 -25.95
CA PHE A 38 22.79 16.48 -25.15
C PHE A 38 24.15 16.72 -25.80
N CYS A 39 24.19 17.08 -27.09
CA CYS A 39 25.41 17.40 -27.82
C CYS A 39 25.09 18.34 -28.99
N LYS A 40 26.11 19.00 -29.55
CA LYS A 40 25.95 19.97 -30.65
C LYS A 40 25.71 19.34 -32.03
N PHE A 41 25.23 18.10 -32.07
CA PHE A 41 24.99 17.41 -33.32
C PHE A 41 23.62 17.80 -33.88
N GLU A 42 23.59 18.20 -35.14
CA GLU A 42 22.37 18.56 -35.88
C GLU A 42 22.23 17.75 -37.17
N ALA A 43 21.00 17.37 -37.50
CA ALA A 43 20.68 16.70 -38.75
C ALA A 43 19.26 17.05 -39.19
N CYS A 44 18.99 16.96 -40.49
CA CYS A 44 17.63 17.19 -40.98
C CYS A 44 16.67 16.09 -40.52
N GLY A 45 15.39 16.43 -40.38
CA GLY A 45 14.36 15.50 -39.92
C GLY A 45 14.25 14.20 -40.74
N SER A 46 14.50 14.23 -42.05
CA SER A 46 14.48 13.02 -42.89
C SER A 46 15.64 12.07 -42.59
N CYS A 47 16.83 12.61 -42.27
CA CYS A 47 17.97 11.81 -41.83
C CYS A 47 17.71 11.19 -40.46
N VAL A 48 17.13 11.96 -39.53
CA VAL A 48 16.73 11.45 -38.21
C VAL A 48 15.70 10.34 -38.35
N ASP A 49 14.64 10.54 -39.15
CA ASP A 49 13.60 9.54 -39.40
C ASP A 49 14.20 8.25 -39.98
N ARG A 50 15.09 8.37 -40.98
CA ARG A 50 15.75 7.22 -41.62
C ARG A 50 16.66 6.49 -40.64
N PHE A 51 17.44 7.22 -39.85
CA PHE A 51 18.29 6.65 -38.81
C PHE A 51 17.48 5.89 -37.77
N LEU A 52 16.45 6.51 -37.19
CA LEU A 52 15.60 5.88 -36.17
C LEU A 52 14.85 4.65 -36.69
N MET A 53 14.54 4.59 -37.99
CA MET A 53 13.94 3.39 -38.59
C MET A 53 14.95 2.27 -38.85
N GLY A 54 16.23 2.61 -39.04
CA GLY A 54 17.31 1.68 -39.37
C GLY A 54 18.12 1.16 -38.17
N ILE A 55 17.92 1.69 -36.97
CA ILE A 55 18.59 1.17 -35.76
C ILE A 55 17.93 -0.12 -35.26
N ASP A 56 18.76 -1.00 -34.68
CA ASP A 56 18.33 -2.25 -34.03
C ASP A 56 18.03 -2.08 -32.53
N ASP A 57 17.82 -0.84 -32.08
CA ASP A 57 17.39 -0.52 -30.71
C ASP A 57 15.98 0.05 -30.77
N ASP A 58 15.13 -0.37 -29.85
CA ASP A 58 13.78 0.15 -29.75
C ASP A 58 13.75 1.56 -29.14
N ARG A 59 14.83 2.06 -28.53
CA ARG A 59 14.86 3.39 -27.91
C ARG A 59 15.41 4.46 -28.87
N PRO A 60 14.75 5.63 -28.99
CA PRO A 60 15.25 6.71 -29.83
C PRO A 60 16.53 7.27 -29.22
N ARG A 61 17.59 7.48 -30.01
CA ARG A 61 18.88 7.97 -29.52
C ARG A 61 19.55 8.90 -30.51
N CYS A 62 20.56 9.63 -30.04
CA CYS A 62 21.40 10.44 -30.88
C CYS A 62 22.17 9.60 -31.91
N MET A 63 22.19 10.07 -33.16
CA MET A 63 22.93 9.46 -34.27
C MET A 63 24.46 9.63 -34.15
N SER A 64 24.92 10.65 -33.42
CA SER A 64 26.36 10.85 -33.21
C SER A 64 26.97 9.70 -32.40
N ASN A 65 28.03 9.12 -32.95
CA ASN A 65 28.75 8.00 -32.35
C ASN A 65 29.37 8.32 -30.99
N SER A 66 29.73 9.58 -30.73
CA SER A 66 30.27 10.01 -29.44
C SER A 66 29.19 10.30 -28.39
N CYS A 67 27.92 10.50 -28.81
CA CYS A 67 26.84 10.83 -27.89
C CYS A 67 26.00 9.59 -27.54
N LYS A 68 25.34 8.97 -28.53
CA LYS A 68 24.43 7.80 -28.38
C LYS A 68 23.38 7.88 -27.24
N LYS A 69 23.18 9.05 -26.63
CA LYS A 69 22.22 9.25 -25.53
C LYS A 69 20.78 9.05 -26.03
N VAL A 70 19.98 8.38 -25.21
CA VAL A 70 18.56 8.15 -25.46
C VAL A 70 17.79 9.46 -25.36
N TRP A 71 16.93 9.72 -26.34
CA TRP A 71 16.05 10.87 -26.38
C TRP A 71 14.72 10.56 -25.69
N SER A 72 14.11 11.56 -25.08
CA SER A 72 12.74 11.42 -24.57
C SER A 72 11.75 11.38 -25.73
N TYR A 73 10.62 10.67 -25.52
CA TYR A 73 9.54 10.68 -26.50
C TYR A 73 8.94 12.08 -26.67
N GLU A 74 8.97 12.92 -25.63
CA GLU A 74 8.63 14.35 -25.70
C GLU A 74 9.49 15.10 -26.71
N PHE A 75 10.81 14.91 -26.65
CA PHE A 75 11.73 15.53 -27.60
C PHE A 75 11.44 15.05 -29.02
N LEU A 76 11.30 13.74 -29.22
CA LEU A 76 10.98 13.19 -30.54
C LEU A 76 9.67 13.77 -31.10
N ALA A 77 8.64 13.90 -30.26
CA ALA A 77 7.35 14.44 -30.65
C ALA A 77 7.39 15.95 -30.97
N SER A 78 8.33 16.71 -30.39
CA SER A 78 8.49 18.13 -30.69
C SER A 78 9.27 18.40 -31.98
N GLN A 79 10.14 17.47 -32.38
CA GLN A 79 11.04 17.63 -33.52
C GLN A 79 10.56 16.93 -34.80
N THR A 80 9.70 15.90 -34.68
CA THR A 80 9.27 15.08 -35.82
C THR A 80 7.78 15.18 -36.09
N GLN A 81 7.37 14.81 -37.30
CA GLN A 81 5.97 14.84 -37.72
C GLN A 81 5.11 13.83 -36.92
N PRO A 82 3.87 14.18 -36.51
CA PRO A 82 2.96 13.27 -35.83
C PRO A 82 2.74 11.93 -36.52
N SER A 83 2.70 11.92 -37.86
CA SER A 83 2.54 10.69 -38.66
C SER A 83 3.74 9.75 -38.54
N PHE A 84 4.94 10.28 -38.29
CA PHE A 84 6.15 9.51 -38.07
C PHE A 84 6.17 8.93 -36.66
N HIS A 85 6.24 9.77 -35.62
CA HIS A 85 6.45 9.28 -34.26
C HIS A 85 5.24 8.50 -33.71
N ASN A 86 4.00 8.90 -33.99
CA ASN A 86 2.83 8.21 -33.42
C ASN A 86 2.45 6.90 -34.11
N LYS A 87 2.87 6.70 -35.37
CA LYS A 87 2.52 5.52 -36.16
C LYS A 87 3.77 4.77 -36.60
N ARG A 88 4.49 5.27 -37.61
CA ARG A 88 5.61 4.55 -38.26
C ARG A 88 6.68 4.10 -37.26
N TYR A 89 7.16 5.02 -36.43
CA TYR A 89 8.23 4.71 -35.48
C TYR A 89 7.75 3.78 -34.36
N ARG A 90 6.54 4.00 -33.82
CA ARG A 90 5.95 3.08 -32.83
C ARG A 90 5.72 1.68 -33.39
N ASP A 91 5.33 1.55 -34.66
CA ASP A 91 5.16 0.27 -35.32
C ASP A 91 6.50 -0.46 -35.44
N ARG A 92 7.55 0.25 -35.91
CA ARG A 92 8.91 -0.32 -35.99
C ARG A 92 9.41 -0.80 -34.63
N ARG A 93 9.24 -0.01 -33.59
CA ARG A 93 9.64 -0.39 -32.22
C ARG A 93 8.89 -1.60 -31.70
N ALA A 94 7.59 -1.70 -31.97
CA ALA A 94 6.81 -2.88 -31.60
C ALA A 94 7.31 -4.13 -32.33
N THR A 95 7.72 -4.01 -33.60
CA THR A 95 8.34 -5.10 -34.35
C THR A 95 9.69 -5.51 -33.76
N LEU A 96 10.58 -4.57 -33.47
CA LEU A 96 11.88 -4.86 -32.83
C LEU A 96 11.71 -5.54 -31.47
N LEU A 97 10.81 -5.03 -30.63
CA LEU A 97 10.50 -5.64 -29.35
C LEU A 97 9.96 -7.06 -29.52
N HIS A 98 9.09 -7.27 -30.52
CA HIS A 98 8.56 -8.58 -30.82
C HIS A 98 9.62 -9.56 -31.34
N GLU A 99 10.54 -9.14 -32.21
CA GLU A 99 11.68 -9.95 -32.67
C GLU A 99 12.56 -10.38 -31.49
N ARG A 100 12.85 -9.44 -30.58
CA ARG A 100 13.54 -9.72 -29.33
C ARG A 100 12.80 -10.74 -28.47
N GLU A 101 11.51 -10.56 -28.24
CA GLU A 101 10.72 -11.51 -27.43
C GLU A 101 10.63 -12.90 -28.10
N LYS A 102 10.56 -12.95 -29.44
CA LYS A 102 10.61 -14.21 -30.19
C LYS A 102 11.91 -14.98 -29.92
N SER A 103 13.04 -14.29 -29.83
CA SER A 103 14.34 -14.92 -29.50
C SER A 103 14.34 -15.58 -28.12
N LEU A 104 13.46 -15.15 -27.21
CA LEU A 104 13.35 -15.66 -25.85
C LEU A 104 12.32 -16.79 -25.69
N LEU A 105 11.68 -17.23 -26.78
CA LEU A 105 10.67 -18.31 -26.76
C LEU A 105 11.20 -19.65 -26.25
N PRO A 106 12.41 -20.11 -26.62
CA PRO A 106 12.94 -21.38 -26.11
C PRO A 106 13.00 -21.42 -24.58
N GLY A 107 13.41 -20.31 -23.94
CA GLY A 107 13.44 -20.19 -22.48
C GLY A 107 12.04 -20.19 -21.84
N THR A 108 11.01 -19.72 -22.55
CA THR A 108 9.61 -19.70 -22.05
C THR A 108 8.95 -21.07 -22.07
N GLN A 109 9.49 -22.06 -22.80
CA GLN A 109 8.86 -23.36 -22.97
C GLN A 109 8.68 -24.10 -21.63
N ASN A 110 9.58 -23.89 -20.67
CA ASN A 110 9.44 -24.41 -19.31
C ASN A 110 8.20 -23.85 -18.59
N LEU A 111 7.87 -22.58 -18.82
CA LEU A 111 6.69 -21.93 -18.24
C LEU A 111 5.38 -22.51 -18.83
N VAL A 112 5.40 -22.94 -20.09
CA VAL A 112 4.24 -23.61 -20.73
C VAL A 112 3.92 -24.93 -20.03
N ALA A 113 4.94 -25.72 -19.69
CA ALA A 113 4.75 -26.98 -18.99
C ALA A 113 4.16 -26.76 -17.58
N ALA A 114 4.65 -25.73 -16.87
CA ALA A 114 4.12 -25.34 -15.56
C ALA A 114 2.66 -24.86 -15.66
N GLU A 115 2.34 -24.01 -16.65
CA GLU A 115 0.98 -23.50 -16.83
C GLU A 115 -0.02 -24.60 -17.20
N LYS A 116 0.36 -25.54 -18.09
CA LYS A 116 -0.48 -26.72 -18.37
C LYS A 116 -0.72 -27.58 -17.13
N ARG A 117 0.26 -27.68 -16.24
CA ARG A 117 0.11 -28.38 -14.95
C ARG A 117 -0.85 -27.62 -14.03
N ARG A 118 -0.73 -26.30 -13.95
CA ARG A 118 -1.64 -25.42 -13.19
C ARG A 118 -3.07 -25.54 -13.69
N GLU A 119 -3.31 -25.53 -15.00
CA GLU A 119 -4.66 -25.72 -15.57
C GLU A 119 -5.26 -27.09 -15.20
N LYS A 120 -4.46 -28.16 -15.22
CA LYS A 120 -4.90 -29.49 -14.78
C LYS A 120 -5.20 -29.52 -13.29
N ASN A 121 -4.34 -28.94 -12.47
CA ASN A 121 -4.52 -28.87 -11.02
C ASN A 121 -5.77 -28.05 -10.67
N LYS A 122 -6.02 -26.94 -11.35
CA LYS A 122 -7.22 -26.14 -11.16
C LYS A 122 -8.51 -26.93 -11.43
N LYS A 123 -8.52 -27.78 -12.46
CA LYS A 123 -9.64 -28.71 -12.71
C LYS A 123 -9.81 -29.70 -11.57
N LYS A 124 -8.73 -30.37 -11.16
CA LYS A 124 -8.75 -31.30 -10.02
C LYS A 124 -9.23 -30.65 -8.72
N ILE A 125 -8.79 -29.41 -8.45
CA ILE A 125 -9.24 -28.63 -7.29
C ILE A 125 -10.74 -28.37 -7.40
N SER A 126 -11.25 -27.97 -8.58
CA SER A 126 -12.69 -27.81 -8.81
C SER A 126 -13.45 -29.10 -8.55
N ASP A 127 -12.96 -30.24 -9.07
CA ASP A 127 -13.59 -31.54 -8.88
C ASP A 127 -13.64 -31.91 -7.38
N ILE A 128 -12.54 -31.71 -6.65
CA ILE A 128 -12.47 -31.92 -5.19
C ILE A 128 -13.39 -30.96 -4.44
N MET A 129 -13.54 -29.71 -4.89
CA MET A 129 -14.47 -28.75 -4.28
C MET A 129 -15.92 -29.19 -4.46
N ASP A 130 -16.27 -29.73 -5.63
CA ASP A 130 -17.59 -30.29 -5.91
C ASP A 130 -17.85 -31.54 -5.06
N GLU A 131 -16.86 -32.44 -4.93
CA GLU A 131 -16.92 -33.59 -4.01
C GLU A 131 -17.13 -33.15 -2.55
N ASN A 132 -16.36 -32.16 -2.09
CA ASN A 132 -16.53 -31.60 -0.75
C ASN A 132 -17.92 -30.99 -0.54
N ALA A 133 -18.50 -30.35 -1.56
CA ALA A 133 -19.86 -29.84 -1.49
C ALA A 133 -20.87 -30.99 -1.34
N MET A 134 -20.71 -32.09 -2.09
CA MET A 134 -21.54 -33.30 -1.94
C MET A 134 -21.40 -33.92 -0.55
N TYR A 135 -20.18 -34.06 -0.04
CA TYR A 135 -19.94 -34.59 1.31
C TYR A 135 -20.53 -33.72 2.40
N ARG A 136 -20.48 -32.39 2.28
CA ARG A 136 -21.13 -31.47 3.23
C ARG A 136 -22.64 -31.68 3.26
N GLU A 137 -23.29 -31.86 2.12
CA GLU A 137 -24.73 -32.13 2.08
C GLU A 137 -25.06 -33.50 2.67
N LEU A 138 -24.21 -34.51 2.42
CA LEU A 138 -24.36 -35.83 3.03
C LEU A 138 -24.19 -35.77 4.56
N ILE A 139 -23.19 -35.04 5.05
CA ILE A 139 -22.95 -34.83 6.49
C ILE A 139 -24.16 -34.14 7.10
N LYS A 140 -24.70 -33.09 6.48
CA LYS A 140 -25.91 -32.40 6.94
C LYS A 140 -27.11 -33.35 7.02
N ASN A 141 -27.33 -34.18 6.00
CA ASN A 141 -28.39 -35.19 6.01
C ASN A 141 -28.19 -36.24 7.11
N ASN A 142 -26.94 -36.65 7.35
CA ASN A 142 -26.60 -37.58 8.43
C ASN A 142 -26.77 -36.92 9.80
N ASP A 143 -26.41 -35.66 9.97
CA ASP A 143 -26.61 -34.89 11.19
C ASP A 143 -28.11 -34.73 11.49
N GLU A 144 -28.96 -34.54 10.48
CA GLU A 144 -30.42 -34.54 10.66
C GLU A 144 -30.96 -35.90 11.13
N LYS A 145 -30.41 -37.01 10.61
CA LYS A 145 -30.76 -38.36 11.07
C LYS A 145 -30.28 -38.59 12.50
N ILE A 146 -29.04 -38.19 12.82
CA ILE A 146 -28.47 -38.28 14.15
C ILE A 146 -29.28 -37.41 15.13
N ARG A 147 -29.68 -36.20 14.74
CA ARG A 147 -30.54 -35.32 15.56
C ARG A 147 -31.88 -35.97 15.85
N ARG A 148 -32.48 -36.65 14.87
CA ARG A 148 -33.72 -37.43 15.06
C ARG A 148 -33.53 -38.56 16.06
N LEU A 149 -32.41 -39.28 16.02
CA LEU A 149 -32.10 -40.37 16.95
C LEU A 149 -31.66 -39.88 18.35
N ARG A 150 -31.04 -38.70 18.43
CA ARG A 150 -30.58 -38.09 19.69
C ARG A 150 -31.67 -37.33 20.43
N LEU A 151 -32.80 -37.03 19.78
CA LEU A 151 -33.98 -36.52 20.48
C LEU A 151 -34.44 -37.64 21.43
N PRO A 152 -34.32 -37.46 22.75
CA PRO A 152 -34.80 -38.46 23.68
C PRO A 152 -36.33 -38.49 23.57
N ASP A 153 -36.92 -39.67 23.53
CA ASP A 153 -38.30 -39.84 23.95
C ASP A 153 -38.37 -39.46 25.44
N GLY A 154 -38.58 -38.17 25.73
CA GLY A 154 -38.73 -37.65 27.08
C GLY A 154 -37.48 -37.01 27.69
N LYS A 155 -37.69 -35.79 28.18
CA LYS A 155 -36.73 -34.88 28.86
C LYS A 155 -35.81 -35.58 29.86
N VAL A 156 -34.49 -35.43 29.71
CA VAL A 156 -33.52 -35.59 30.82
C VAL A 156 -32.62 -34.36 30.88
N LYS A 157 -32.55 -33.73 32.05
CA LYS A 157 -31.76 -32.52 32.33
C LYS A 157 -30.33 -32.90 32.73
N GLU A 158 -29.34 -32.30 32.08
CA GLU A 158 -27.91 -32.47 32.44
C GLU A 158 -27.48 -31.56 33.60
N LYS A 159 -26.69 -32.11 34.54
CA LYS A 159 -25.96 -31.39 35.58
C LYS A 159 -24.52 -31.17 35.09
N LYS A 160 -24.02 -29.93 35.16
CA LYS A 160 -22.60 -29.61 34.95
C LYS A 160 -21.87 -29.55 36.30
N GLU A 161 -20.78 -30.28 36.45
CA GLU A 161 -19.81 -30.11 37.55
C GLU A 161 -18.84 -28.96 37.23
N ARG A 162 -18.45 -28.20 38.27
CA ARG A 162 -17.48 -27.09 38.18
C ARG A 162 -16.22 -27.43 38.99
N THR A 163 -15.07 -27.31 38.36
CA THR A 163 -13.73 -27.43 38.95
C THR A 163 -13.30 -26.11 39.61
N PHE A 164 -12.78 -26.18 40.84
CA PHE A 164 -12.16 -25.04 41.55
C PHE A 164 -10.85 -25.48 42.20
N THR A 165 -9.81 -24.65 42.07
CA THR A 165 -8.42 -24.87 42.54
C THR A 165 -8.00 -23.76 43.51
N ARG A 166 -7.79 -24.06 44.80
CA ARG A 166 -7.19 -23.15 45.81
C ARG A 166 -6.05 -23.86 46.55
N ALA A 167 -4.99 -23.17 46.96
CA ALA A 167 -3.83 -23.76 47.66
C ALA A 167 -4.10 -24.03 49.16
N CYS A 168 -3.36 -24.96 49.77
CA CYS A 168 -3.49 -25.36 51.18
C CYS A 168 -2.84 -24.35 52.15
N PRO A 169 -3.49 -24.01 53.28
CA PRO A 169 -2.97 -23.03 54.24
C PRO A 169 -1.99 -23.57 55.29
N ILE A 170 -1.43 -24.78 55.12
CA ILE A 170 -0.46 -25.36 56.07
C ILE A 170 0.96 -25.07 55.56
N GLU A 171 1.83 -24.51 56.42
CA GLU A 171 3.14 -23.93 56.03
C GLU A 171 4.08 -24.89 55.29
N ASP A 172 3.86 -26.20 55.36
CA ASP A 172 4.70 -27.21 54.71
C ASP A 172 3.95 -28.08 53.67
N CYS A 173 2.74 -27.69 53.27
CA CYS A 173 1.92 -28.44 52.31
C CYS A 173 1.81 -27.75 50.95
N ARG A 174 2.25 -28.41 49.88
CA ARG A 174 2.14 -27.93 48.48
C ARG A 174 0.84 -28.33 47.76
N GLY A 175 -0.19 -28.74 48.51
CA GLY A 175 -1.42 -29.31 47.97
C GLY A 175 -2.51 -28.28 47.65
N PHE A 176 -3.53 -28.71 46.89
CA PHE A 176 -4.73 -27.92 46.59
C PHE A 176 -5.98 -28.43 47.33
N LEU A 177 -6.91 -27.52 47.63
CA LEU A 177 -8.19 -27.76 48.29
C LEU A 177 -9.27 -28.14 47.27
N SER A 178 -10.07 -29.15 47.61
CA SER A 178 -11.26 -29.55 46.86
C SER A 178 -12.47 -28.63 47.15
N SER A 179 -13.62 -28.87 46.49
CA SER A 179 -14.90 -28.18 46.73
C SER A 179 -15.37 -28.20 48.19
N HIS A 180 -14.87 -29.15 48.99
CA HIS A 180 -15.13 -29.27 50.42
C HIS A 180 -14.01 -28.69 51.32
N LEU A 181 -13.12 -27.84 50.76
CA LEU A 181 -12.01 -27.19 51.47
C LEU A 181 -11.09 -28.18 52.22
N LYS A 182 -10.98 -29.40 51.67
CA LYS A 182 -10.09 -30.43 52.16
C LYS A 182 -8.89 -30.53 51.23
N CYS A 183 -7.69 -30.46 51.78
CA CYS A 183 -6.48 -30.69 51.01
C CYS A 183 -6.34 -32.19 50.74
N GLY A 184 -6.16 -32.56 49.47
CA GLY A 184 -5.90 -33.95 49.08
C GLY A 184 -4.53 -34.47 49.54
N THR A 185 -3.57 -33.57 49.79
CA THR A 185 -2.17 -33.92 50.06
C THR A 185 -1.88 -34.11 51.55
N CYS A 186 -2.28 -33.16 52.40
CA CYS A 186 -2.07 -33.25 53.86
C CYS A 186 -3.32 -33.67 54.64
N GLY A 187 -4.48 -33.80 53.99
CA GLY A 187 -5.74 -34.15 54.64
C GLY A 187 -6.35 -33.07 55.54
N GLY A 188 -5.65 -31.94 55.75
CA GLY A 188 -6.12 -30.79 56.52
C GLY A 188 -7.34 -30.11 55.90
N ARG A 189 -8.19 -29.51 56.73
CA ARG A 189 -9.35 -28.74 56.29
C ARG A 189 -9.11 -27.26 56.54
N ALA A 190 -9.45 -26.43 55.58
CA ALA A 190 -9.47 -24.97 55.75
C ALA A 190 -10.87 -24.52 56.19
N CYS A 191 -10.92 -23.51 57.07
CA CYS A 191 -12.17 -22.85 57.42
C CYS A 191 -12.76 -22.11 56.21
N LYS A 192 -14.08 -22.12 56.05
CA LYS A 192 -14.79 -21.49 54.93
C LYS A 192 -14.74 -19.96 54.97
N ASP A 193 -14.64 -19.39 56.17
CA ASP A 193 -14.80 -17.95 56.38
C ASP A 193 -13.47 -17.21 56.61
N CYS A 194 -12.52 -17.82 57.33
CA CYS A 194 -11.19 -17.22 57.60
C CYS A 194 -10.04 -17.89 56.82
N HIS A 195 -10.30 -18.99 56.10
CA HIS A 195 -9.32 -19.78 55.34
C HIS A 195 -8.11 -20.34 56.12
N LEU A 196 -8.11 -20.27 57.46
CA LEU A 196 -7.10 -20.88 58.33
C LEU A 196 -7.32 -22.39 58.53
N PRO A 197 -6.28 -23.16 58.88
CA PRO A 197 -6.41 -24.60 59.16
C PRO A 197 -7.35 -24.84 60.36
N LYS A 198 -8.32 -25.73 60.19
CA LYS A 198 -9.29 -26.13 61.21
C LYS A 198 -8.87 -27.46 61.86
N PRO A 199 -8.57 -27.51 63.18
CA PRO A 199 -8.40 -28.78 63.90
C PRO A 199 -9.75 -29.52 64.02
N LYS A 200 -9.70 -30.85 64.06
CA LYS A 200 -10.91 -31.70 63.90
C LYS A 200 -11.89 -31.63 65.07
N ASP A 201 -11.48 -31.21 66.26
CA ASP A 201 -12.23 -31.45 67.50
C ASP A 201 -12.56 -30.21 68.34
N GLU A 202 -12.57 -29.00 67.76
CA GLU A 202 -13.07 -27.78 68.43
C GLU A 202 -13.91 -26.88 67.50
N GLU A 203 -14.87 -26.14 68.08
CA GLU A 203 -15.60 -25.07 67.40
C GLU A 203 -14.64 -23.92 67.07
N HIS A 204 -14.11 -23.92 65.84
CA HIS A 204 -13.29 -22.83 65.33
C HIS A 204 -14.09 -21.52 65.29
N LYS A 205 -13.88 -20.66 66.29
CA LYS A 205 -14.38 -19.29 66.30
C LYS A 205 -13.47 -18.43 65.43
N CYS A 206 -13.96 -18.04 64.26
CA CYS A 206 -13.22 -17.13 63.39
C CYS A 206 -13.12 -15.77 64.07
N ASP A 207 -11.94 -15.16 64.03
CA ASP A 207 -11.81 -13.74 64.35
C ASP A 207 -12.62 -12.92 63.33
N PRO A 208 -13.62 -12.13 63.75
CA PRO A 208 -14.42 -11.31 62.85
C PRO A 208 -13.56 -10.35 62.01
N ASP A 209 -12.42 -9.89 62.51
CA ASP A 209 -11.54 -8.95 61.80
C ASP A 209 -10.81 -9.64 60.64
N LEU A 210 -10.39 -10.89 60.82
CA LEU A 210 -9.77 -11.69 59.76
C LEU A 210 -10.79 -12.07 58.67
N VAL A 211 -12.03 -12.38 59.05
CA VAL A 211 -13.11 -12.66 58.08
C VAL A 211 -13.47 -11.40 57.28
N ALA A 212 -13.51 -10.23 57.92
CA ALA A 212 -13.74 -8.96 57.24
C ALA A 212 -12.60 -8.64 56.25
N THR A 213 -11.35 -8.86 56.66
CA THR A 213 -10.15 -8.63 55.83
C THR A 213 -10.12 -9.55 54.61
N VAL A 214 -10.41 -10.85 54.80
CA VAL A 214 -10.46 -11.83 53.71
C VAL A 214 -11.60 -11.52 52.72
N LYS A 215 -12.76 -11.06 53.21
CA LYS A 215 -13.86 -10.60 52.34
C LYS A 215 -13.50 -9.36 51.54
N LEU A 216 -12.80 -8.41 52.15
CA LEU A 216 -12.35 -7.19 51.48
C LEU A 216 -11.34 -7.52 50.38
N LEU A 217 -10.32 -8.34 50.68
CA LEU A 217 -9.32 -8.78 49.71
C LEU A 217 -9.92 -9.57 48.54
N ALA A 218 -10.94 -10.39 48.78
CA ALA A 218 -11.60 -11.18 47.74
C ALA A 218 -12.43 -10.34 46.76
N ASN A 219 -12.99 -9.22 47.21
CA ASN A 219 -13.75 -8.31 46.33
C ASN A 219 -12.83 -7.43 45.49
N ASP A 220 -11.68 -7.08 46.05
CA ASP A 220 -10.80 -6.04 45.53
C ASP A 220 -9.70 -6.59 44.60
N THR A 221 -9.41 -7.89 44.66
CA THR A 221 -8.33 -8.51 43.88
C THR A 221 -8.82 -9.50 42.82
N LYS A 222 -8.11 -9.57 41.69
CA LYS A 222 -8.27 -10.63 40.68
C LYS A 222 -6.95 -11.35 40.42
N PRO A 223 -6.97 -12.67 40.16
CA PRO A 223 -5.75 -13.41 39.89
C PRO A 223 -5.23 -13.14 38.46
N CYS A 224 -3.92 -13.03 38.31
CA CYS A 224 -3.27 -12.98 36.99
C CYS A 224 -3.54 -14.29 36.20
N PRO A 225 -3.93 -14.22 34.91
CA PRO A 225 -4.21 -15.42 34.11
C PRO A 225 -2.98 -16.29 33.80
N ALA A 226 -1.76 -15.76 33.98
CA ALA A 226 -0.52 -16.51 33.73
C ALA A 226 0.09 -17.13 34.99
N CYS A 227 0.07 -16.43 36.14
CA CYS A 227 0.76 -16.87 37.37
C CYS A 227 -0.13 -16.89 38.62
N ALA A 228 -1.42 -16.56 38.51
CA ALA A 228 -2.41 -16.52 39.59
C ALA A 228 -2.10 -15.56 40.76
N THR A 229 -1.08 -14.70 40.66
CA THR A 229 -0.81 -13.65 41.66
C THR A 229 -2.01 -12.71 41.78
N PRO A 230 -2.53 -12.44 43.00
CA PRO A 230 -3.63 -11.51 43.20
C PRO A 230 -3.16 -10.08 42.90
N ILE A 231 -3.86 -9.41 41.99
CA ILE A 231 -3.58 -8.03 41.59
C ILE A 231 -4.76 -7.17 42.04
N TYR A 232 -4.49 -6.02 42.64
CA TYR A 232 -5.48 -4.99 42.97
C TYR A 232 -5.47 -3.91 41.89
N LYS A 233 -6.65 -3.40 41.51
CA LYS A 233 -6.77 -2.32 40.52
C LYS A 233 -7.20 -1.02 41.19
N ILE A 234 -6.28 -0.05 41.28
CA ILE A 234 -6.61 1.36 41.50
C ILE A 234 -7.16 1.90 40.17
N GLN A 235 -8.27 2.66 40.19
CA GLN A 235 -9.07 3.04 39.02
C GLN A 235 -8.25 3.38 37.75
N GLY A 236 -8.74 2.96 36.56
CA GLY A 236 -8.06 3.26 35.29
C GLY A 236 -8.34 2.26 34.15
N CYS A 237 -7.40 2.23 33.18
CA CYS A 237 -7.44 1.44 31.95
C CYS A 237 -7.66 -0.07 32.19
N ASP A 238 -8.28 -0.78 31.25
CA ASP A 238 -8.54 -2.23 31.34
C ASP A 238 -7.28 -3.10 31.21
N GLN A 239 -6.26 -2.62 30.50
CA GLN A 239 -5.02 -3.35 30.29
C GLN A 239 -4.14 -3.31 31.55
N MET A 240 -4.02 -4.46 32.21
CA MET A 240 -3.20 -4.69 33.39
C MET A 240 -1.86 -5.31 33.01
N TYR A 241 -0.85 -5.11 33.85
CA TYR A 241 0.48 -5.66 33.67
C TYR A 241 0.94 -6.30 34.98
N CYS A 242 1.31 -7.59 34.95
CA CYS A 242 1.83 -8.28 36.11
C CYS A 242 3.32 -7.99 36.27
N THR A 243 3.73 -7.40 37.39
CA THR A 243 5.15 -7.10 37.66
C THR A 243 5.99 -8.33 38.00
N GLN A 244 5.37 -9.45 38.38
CA GLN A 244 6.04 -10.70 38.74
C GLN A 244 6.39 -11.56 37.52
N CYS A 245 5.44 -11.73 36.59
CA CYS A 245 5.64 -12.56 35.39
C CYS A 245 5.75 -11.77 34.08
N HIS A 246 5.68 -10.44 34.15
CA HIS A 246 5.80 -9.52 33.01
C HIS A 246 4.74 -9.68 31.90
N THR A 247 3.60 -10.27 32.22
CA THR A 247 2.49 -10.52 31.27
C THR A 247 1.45 -9.39 31.31
N ALA A 248 1.11 -8.84 30.15
CA ALA A 248 -0.03 -7.93 29.97
C ALA A 248 -1.34 -8.71 29.74
N PHE A 249 -2.44 -8.27 30.35
CA PHE A 249 -3.75 -8.91 30.23
C PHE A 249 -4.92 -7.93 30.44
N SER A 250 -6.10 -8.26 29.91
CA SER A 250 -7.34 -7.50 30.14
C SER A 250 -7.94 -7.82 31.52
N TRP A 251 -8.23 -6.79 32.33
CA TRP A 251 -8.84 -6.95 33.66
C TRP A 251 -10.29 -7.44 33.61
N THR A 252 -11.06 -6.99 32.62
CA THR A 252 -12.45 -7.41 32.42
C THR A 252 -12.56 -8.81 31.86
N ARG A 253 -11.71 -9.17 30.88
CA ARG A 253 -11.80 -10.44 30.14
C ARG A 253 -10.87 -11.54 30.64
N GLY A 254 -9.82 -11.20 31.38
CA GLY A 254 -8.81 -12.15 31.87
C GLY A 254 -7.93 -12.76 30.77
N THR A 255 -7.89 -12.17 29.58
CA THR A 255 -7.13 -12.67 28.42
C THR A 255 -5.77 -11.97 28.30
N ILE A 256 -4.71 -12.72 27.95
CA ILE A 256 -3.37 -12.17 27.70
C ILE A 256 -3.38 -11.28 26.45
N GLU A 257 -2.82 -10.08 26.54
CA GLU A 257 -2.74 -9.12 25.44
C GLU A 257 -1.32 -9.09 24.85
N ARG A 258 -1.22 -9.18 23.51
CA ARG A 258 0.07 -9.19 22.77
C ARG A 258 0.30 -7.93 21.93
N GLY A 259 -0.59 -6.94 22.03
CA GLY A 259 -0.53 -5.69 21.27
C GLY A 259 0.39 -4.65 21.91
N VAL A 260 0.20 -3.39 21.50
CA VAL A 260 0.88 -2.25 22.12
C VAL A 260 0.45 -2.13 23.60
N ILE A 261 1.43 -2.11 24.51
CA ILE A 261 1.17 -2.05 25.95
C ILE A 261 1.23 -0.59 26.41
N HIS A 262 0.09 -0.09 26.91
CA HIS A 262 -0.12 1.27 27.38
C HIS A 262 -0.13 1.37 28.92
N ASN A 263 0.22 0.31 29.65
CA ASN A 263 0.20 0.29 31.11
C ASN A 263 1.43 1.04 31.72
N PRO A 264 1.25 1.97 32.67
CA PRO A 264 2.36 2.68 33.32
C PRO A 264 3.44 1.78 33.94
N HIS A 265 3.06 0.66 34.56
CA HIS A 265 4.00 -0.30 35.17
C HIS A 265 4.84 -1.05 34.13
N PHE A 266 4.34 -1.20 32.90
CA PHE A 266 5.14 -1.72 31.80
C PHE A 266 6.28 -0.75 31.43
N TYR A 267 5.99 0.56 31.35
CA TYR A 267 7.01 1.56 31.10
C TYR A 267 8.00 1.69 32.26
N GLU A 268 7.55 1.51 33.51
CA GLU A 268 8.44 1.45 34.68
C GLU A 268 9.38 0.24 34.63
N ALA A 269 8.85 -0.96 34.37
CA ALA A 269 9.65 -2.17 34.20
C ALA A 269 10.64 -2.04 33.03
N GLN A 270 10.20 -1.45 31.90
CA GLN A 270 11.05 -1.19 30.75
C GLN A 270 12.15 -0.18 31.05
N ARG A 271 11.87 0.87 31.85
CA ARG A 271 12.88 1.83 32.31
C ARG A 271 13.88 1.18 33.29
N ALA A 272 13.41 0.32 34.19
CA ALA A 272 14.27 -0.40 35.12
C ALA A 272 15.23 -1.35 34.39
N MET A 273 14.75 -2.03 33.35
CA MET A 273 15.58 -2.92 32.51
C MET A 273 16.58 -2.15 31.62
N ASN A 274 16.25 -0.93 31.19
CA ASN A 274 17.05 -0.13 30.26
C ASN A 274 17.76 1.08 30.91
N GLY A 275 18.11 1.00 32.21
CA GLY A 275 18.91 2.02 32.89
C GLY A 275 18.29 3.43 32.90
N GLY A 276 16.95 3.54 32.89
CA GLY A 276 16.21 4.80 32.94
C GLY A 276 15.85 5.41 31.58
N HIS A 277 16.28 4.82 30.45
CA HIS A 277 15.98 5.35 29.12
C HIS A 277 14.92 4.51 28.38
N ALA A 278 13.83 5.17 27.96
CA ALA A 278 12.85 4.59 27.03
C ALA A 278 13.41 4.70 25.59
N PRO A 279 13.57 3.58 24.84
CA PRO A 279 14.08 3.63 23.47
C PRO A 279 13.12 4.41 22.57
N ARG A 280 13.63 5.40 21.83
CA ARG A 280 12.86 6.05 20.76
C ARG A 280 12.68 5.08 19.58
N VAL A 281 11.51 5.11 18.97
CA VAL A 281 11.21 4.32 17.76
C VAL A 281 12.14 4.76 16.64
N ARG A 282 12.76 3.78 15.97
CA ARG A 282 13.73 4.00 14.89
C ARG A 282 13.02 4.61 13.67
N GLY A 283 13.35 5.86 13.29
CA GLY A 283 12.81 6.51 12.07
C GLY A 283 12.47 8.01 12.16
N ASP A 284 12.65 8.65 13.32
CA ASP A 284 11.97 9.92 13.63
C ASP A 284 12.71 11.22 13.27
N ASN A 285 13.71 11.22 12.38
CA ASN A 285 14.17 12.42 11.63
C ASN A 285 15.51 12.16 10.94
N LEU A 286 15.51 12.06 9.59
CA LEU A 286 16.66 12.51 8.81
C LEU A 286 16.28 12.80 7.35
N ARG A 287 16.71 13.97 6.88
CA ARG A 287 16.41 14.58 5.58
C ARG A 287 16.94 13.77 4.40
N CYS A 288 16.11 12.80 4.00
CA CYS A 288 15.96 12.23 2.66
C CYS A 288 14.70 11.33 2.61
N GLY A 289 13.77 11.50 3.56
CA GLY A 289 12.67 10.56 3.87
C GLY A 289 11.25 11.16 3.88
N GLY A 290 11.06 12.38 3.36
CA GLY A 290 9.74 13.01 3.24
C GLY A 290 9.68 14.44 3.80
N PRO A 291 8.50 15.09 3.74
CA PRO A 291 8.29 16.43 4.25
C PRO A 291 8.41 16.46 5.79
N PRO A 292 8.74 17.62 6.40
CA PRO A 292 8.68 17.82 7.86
C PRO A 292 7.26 17.54 8.38
N THR A 293 7.11 17.35 9.69
CA THR A 293 5.79 17.06 10.26
C THR A 293 4.85 18.25 10.10
N ILE A 294 3.55 17.98 9.91
CA ILE A 294 2.54 19.05 9.76
C ILE A 294 2.48 19.97 10.99
N TRP A 295 2.82 19.44 12.17
CA TRP A 295 2.89 20.21 13.40
C TRP A 295 4.01 21.26 13.36
N GLU A 296 5.22 20.89 12.92
CA GLU A 296 6.34 21.83 12.75
C GLU A 296 6.01 22.94 11.75
N VAL A 297 5.37 22.57 10.64
CA VAL A 297 4.91 23.52 9.62
C VAL A 297 3.90 24.50 10.21
N ASN A 298 2.85 24.01 10.88
CA ASN A 298 1.80 24.84 11.45
C ASN A 298 2.34 25.80 12.53
N ASN A 299 3.24 25.34 13.39
CA ASN A 299 3.86 26.19 14.40
C ASN A 299 4.62 27.38 13.78
N LYS A 300 5.34 27.12 12.69
CA LYS A 300 6.09 28.17 11.96
C LYS A 300 5.16 29.14 11.23
N LEU A 301 4.08 28.65 10.64
CA LEU A 301 3.04 29.49 10.02
C LEU A 301 2.39 30.42 11.06
N THR A 302 2.02 29.88 12.23
CA THR A 302 1.45 30.67 13.34
C THR A 302 2.45 31.71 13.87
N ALA A 303 3.71 31.32 14.09
CA ALA A 303 4.76 32.23 14.53
C ALA A 303 5.04 33.37 13.53
N GLY A 304 4.90 33.10 12.24
CA GLY A 304 5.03 34.10 11.17
C GLY A 304 3.78 34.94 10.91
N GLY A 305 2.65 34.64 11.57
CA GLY A 305 1.37 35.32 11.33
C GLY A 305 0.80 35.10 9.91
N VAL A 306 1.26 34.05 9.20
CA VAL A 306 0.86 33.77 7.82
C VAL A 306 -0.24 32.72 7.79
N GLN A 307 -1.35 33.04 7.12
CA GLN A 307 -2.46 32.10 6.92
C GLN A 307 -2.21 31.25 5.66
N PHE A 308 -2.16 29.93 5.83
CA PHE A 308 -2.15 28.98 4.72
C PHE A 308 -3.22 27.91 4.94
N GLU A 309 -4.43 28.19 4.48
CA GLU A 309 -5.63 27.36 4.70
C GLU A 309 -5.46 25.91 4.23
N PHE A 310 -4.69 25.68 3.17
CA PHE A 310 -4.50 24.36 2.57
C PHE A 310 -3.20 23.67 2.96
N ALA A 311 -2.49 24.13 4.01
CA ALA A 311 -1.22 23.55 4.45
C ALA A 311 -1.32 22.04 4.70
N THR A 312 -2.34 21.62 5.46
CA THR A 312 -2.59 20.21 5.77
C THR A 312 -2.90 19.40 4.51
N ASN A 313 -3.71 19.94 3.58
CA ASN A 313 -4.02 19.24 2.33
C ASN A 313 -2.77 19.07 1.46
N ALA A 314 -1.97 20.13 1.31
CA ALA A 314 -0.73 20.10 0.55
C ALA A 314 0.29 19.12 1.13
N HIS A 315 0.37 19.02 2.46
CA HIS A 315 1.22 18.05 3.15
C HIS A 315 0.75 16.61 2.93
N MET A 316 -0.55 16.34 3.16
CA MET A 316 -1.15 15.02 2.94
C MET A 316 -1.07 14.58 1.48
N LEU A 317 -1.18 15.51 0.54
CA LEU A 317 -1.07 15.26 -0.90
C LEU A 317 0.26 14.61 -1.28
N ILE A 318 1.37 15.01 -0.64
CA ILE A 318 2.69 14.41 -0.90
C ILE A 318 2.64 12.91 -0.61
N ASN A 319 2.15 12.55 0.58
CA ASN A 319 2.07 11.15 0.99
C ASN A 319 1.07 10.38 0.11
N HIS A 320 -0.06 10.98 -0.23
CA HIS A 320 -1.04 10.39 -1.14
C HIS A 320 -0.42 10.08 -2.51
N ILE A 321 0.29 11.04 -3.11
CA ILE A 321 0.94 10.82 -4.41
C ILE A 321 2.00 9.72 -4.29
N ASN A 322 2.88 9.78 -3.28
CA ASN A 322 3.97 8.82 -3.12
C ASN A 322 3.48 7.39 -2.88
N MET A 323 2.52 7.20 -1.98
CA MET A 323 2.10 5.87 -1.52
C MET A 323 0.99 5.25 -2.36
N ILE A 324 0.15 6.07 -3.01
CA ILE A 324 -1.05 5.58 -3.71
C ILE A 324 -0.94 5.79 -5.22
N GLU A 325 -0.49 6.97 -5.68
CA GLU A 325 -0.56 7.30 -7.11
C GLU A 325 0.70 6.91 -7.89
N LEU A 326 1.91 7.13 -7.35
CA LEU A 326 3.16 6.71 -8.02
C LEU A 326 3.21 5.19 -8.31
N PRO A 327 2.76 4.28 -7.42
CA PRO A 327 2.71 2.85 -7.74
C PRO A 327 1.80 2.52 -8.93
N ARG A 328 0.77 3.33 -9.21
CA ARG A 328 -0.10 3.16 -10.39
C ARG A 328 0.58 3.60 -11.69
N TYR A 329 1.60 4.44 -11.58
CA TYR A 329 2.43 4.94 -12.66
C TYR A 329 3.87 4.46 -12.46
N PRO A 330 4.17 3.16 -12.61
CA PRO A 330 5.49 2.64 -12.30
C PRO A 330 6.55 3.31 -13.19
N ASN A 331 7.60 3.85 -12.57
CA ASN A 331 8.81 4.25 -13.28
C ASN A 331 9.55 2.96 -13.63
N MET A 332 9.30 2.40 -14.82
CA MET A 332 9.97 1.16 -15.21
C MET A 332 11.43 1.43 -15.53
N ILE A 333 12.28 1.26 -14.51
CA ILE A 333 13.72 1.16 -14.65
C ILE A 333 14.03 -0.30 -14.95
N GLY A 334 14.55 -0.60 -16.14
CA GLY A 334 15.00 -1.94 -16.52
C GLY A 334 14.14 -2.64 -17.59
N GLU A 335 14.40 -3.93 -17.78
CA GLU A 335 13.70 -4.74 -18.78
C GLU A 335 12.32 -5.15 -18.33
N VAL A 336 11.36 -5.02 -19.23
CA VAL A 336 9.96 -5.35 -18.97
C VAL A 336 9.78 -6.84 -19.13
N ASP A 337 9.28 -7.50 -18.09
CA ASP A 337 8.87 -8.89 -18.25
C ASP A 337 7.61 -9.00 -19.13
N ASN A 338 7.77 -9.67 -20.27
CA ASN A 338 6.70 -10.01 -21.21
C ASN A 338 6.49 -11.54 -21.31
N SER A 339 6.97 -12.32 -20.32
CA SER A 339 6.83 -13.78 -20.28
C SER A 339 5.38 -14.24 -20.43
N ALA A 340 4.42 -13.51 -19.87
CA ALA A 340 2.99 -13.81 -20.02
C ALA A 340 2.51 -13.77 -21.48
N LEU A 341 2.99 -12.80 -22.27
CA LEU A 341 2.64 -12.72 -23.70
C LEU A 341 3.31 -13.82 -24.51
N ARG A 342 4.56 -14.18 -24.17
CA ARG A 342 5.26 -15.34 -24.77
C ARG A 342 4.51 -16.64 -24.47
N LEU A 343 4.07 -16.83 -23.23
CA LEU A 343 3.29 -17.97 -22.77
C LEU A 343 1.97 -18.08 -23.53
N ASP A 344 1.20 -17.00 -23.62
CA ASP A 344 -0.06 -16.96 -24.35
C ASP A 344 0.12 -17.33 -25.84
N TYR A 345 1.21 -16.87 -26.46
CA TYR A 345 1.54 -17.21 -27.84
C TYR A 345 1.88 -18.70 -27.99
N LEU A 346 2.75 -19.24 -27.12
CA LEU A 346 3.11 -20.67 -27.14
C LEU A 346 1.94 -21.60 -26.84
N MET A 347 0.97 -21.14 -26.05
CA MET A 347 -0.27 -21.87 -25.79
C MET A 347 -1.32 -21.73 -26.90
N GLY A 348 -1.04 -20.94 -27.94
CA GLY A 348 -1.97 -20.73 -29.06
C GLY A 348 -3.17 -19.83 -28.72
N ARG A 349 -3.14 -19.11 -27.60
CA ARG A 349 -4.23 -18.20 -27.17
C ARG A 349 -4.24 -16.88 -27.95
N ILE A 350 -3.10 -16.48 -28.51
CA ILE A 350 -2.95 -15.26 -29.32
C ILE A 350 -2.21 -15.53 -30.62
N THR A 351 -2.55 -14.75 -31.65
CA THR A 351 -1.83 -14.72 -32.93
C THR A 351 -0.65 -13.74 -32.88
N GLU A 352 0.27 -13.85 -33.84
CA GLU A 352 1.42 -12.95 -33.97
C GLU A 352 0.99 -11.47 -34.11
N LYS A 353 -0.04 -11.19 -34.92
CA LYS A 353 -0.58 -9.83 -35.08
C LYS A 353 -1.13 -9.28 -33.75
N GLN A 354 -1.83 -10.11 -32.98
CA GLN A 354 -2.35 -9.73 -31.67
C GLN A 354 -1.22 -9.52 -30.65
N TRP A 355 -0.16 -10.31 -30.72
CA TRP A 355 1.01 -10.16 -29.86
C TRP A 355 1.70 -8.82 -30.07
N ILE A 356 2.00 -8.45 -31.32
CA ILE A 356 2.59 -7.14 -31.68
C ILE A 356 1.68 -6.00 -31.20
N ALA A 357 0.36 -6.11 -31.40
CA ALA A 357 -0.59 -5.09 -30.97
C ALA A 357 -0.62 -4.92 -29.43
N LYS A 358 -0.56 -6.03 -28.67
CA LYS A 358 -0.47 -6.02 -27.20
C LYS A 358 0.83 -5.40 -26.72
N LEU A 359 1.97 -5.76 -27.33
CA LEU A 359 3.29 -5.17 -27.03
C LEU A 359 3.29 -3.66 -27.29
N LYS A 360 2.79 -3.22 -28.44
CA LYS A 360 2.65 -1.79 -28.78
C LYS A 360 1.81 -1.03 -27.74
N THR A 361 0.72 -1.64 -27.27
CA THR A 361 -0.16 -1.04 -26.25
C THR A 361 0.55 -0.94 -24.90
N LYS A 362 1.26 -2.00 -24.50
CA LYS A 362 2.05 -2.02 -23.25
C LYS A 362 3.16 -0.97 -23.26
N MET A 363 3.91 -0.89 -24.37
CA MET A 363 4.94 0.13 -24.58
C MET A 363 4.37 1.55 -24.48
N LYS A 364 3.26 1.85 -25.18
CA LYS A 364 2.60 3.16 -25.08
C LYS A 364 2.17 3.48 -23.65
N LYS A 365 1.64 2.49 -22.92
CA LYS A 365 1.24 2.65 -21.52
C LYS A 365 2.45 2.97 -20.64
N GLN A 366 3.56 2.26 -20.82
CA GLN A 366 4.79 2.43 -20.04
C GLN A 366 5.41 3.81 -20.22
N GLU A 367 5.52 4.30 -21.45
CA GLU A 367 6.05 5.64 -21.72
C GLU A 367 5.21 6.71 -21.03
N LYS A 368 3.88 6.62 -21.19
CA LYS A 368 2.94 7.56 -20.60
C LYS A 368 2.96 7.48 -19.06
N ASP A 369 3.02 6.28 -18.49
CA ASP A 369 3.09 6.09 -17.04
C ASP A 369 4.44 6.59 -16.48
N GLY A 370 5.57 6.34 -17.17
CA GLY A 370 6.88 6.86 -16.79
C GLY A 370 6.97 8.39 -16.84
N GLU A 371 6.38 9.01 -17.86
CA GLU A 371 6.30 10.48 -17.93
C GLU A 371 5.44 11.07 -16.80
N PHE A 372 4.30 10.45 -16.47
CA PHE A 372 3.50 10.86 -15.32
C PHE A 372 4.27 10.69 -14.01
N ASN A 373 4.98 9.58 -13.84
CA ASN A 373 5.80 9.34 -12.66
C ASN A 373 6.86 10.43 -12.50
N MET A 374 7.57 10.79 -13.56
CA MET A 374 8.61 11.80 -13.51
C MET A 374 8.06 13.16 -13.06
N VAL A 375 6.91 13.58 -13.60
CA VAL A 375 6.26 14.84 -13.23
C VAL A 375 5.75 14.82 -11.78
N LEU A 376 5.12 13.72 -11.36
CA LEU A 376 4.58 13.58 -10.00
C LEU A 376 5.69 13.46 -8.95
N SER A 377 6.77 12.74 -9.26
CA SER A 377 7.95 12.64 -8.40
C SER A 377 8.65 13.99 -8.25
N MET A 378 8.80 14.75 -9.34
CA MET A 378 9.33 16.12 -9.27
C MET A 378 8.45 17.01 -8.39
N PHE A 379 7.12 16.90 -8.53
CA PHE A 379 6.19 17.64 -7.68
C PHE A 379 6.35 17.29 -6.20
N THR A 380 6.38 16.01 -5.83
CA THR A 380 6.47 15.61 -4.41
C THR A 380 7.82 15.93 -3.79
N GLN A 381 8.92 15.79 -4.53
CA GLN A 381 10.26 16.17 -4.08
C GLN A 381 10.34 17.69 -3.86
N THR A 382 10.01 18.49 -4.88
CA THR A 382 10.06 19.94 -4.78
C THR A 382 9.10 20.48 -3.71
N MET A 383 7.91 19.88 -3.56
CA MET A 383 6.97 20.27 -2.51
C MET A 383 7.52 19.95 -1.11
N SER A 384 8.18 18.81 -0.93
CA SER A 384 8.83 18.46 0.33
C SER A 384 9.95 19.43 0.68
N ASP A 385 10.75 19.83 -0.31
CA ASP A 385 11.80 20.83 -0.14
C ASP A 385 11.22 22.20 0.23
N LEU A 386 10.11 22.61 -0.40
CA LEU A 386 9.41 23.85 -0.06
C LEU A 386 8.88 23.84 1.38
N PHE A 387 8.33 22.72 1.86
CA PHE A 387 7.95 22.57 3.26
C PHE A 387 9.16 22.63 4.21
N GLY A 388 10.29 21.99 3.85
CA GLY A 388 11.53 22.09 4.63
C GLY A 388 12.07 23.52 4.70
N ASN A 389 11.95 24.29 3.61
CA ASN A 389 12.33 25.69 3.60
C ASN A 389 11.41 26.56 4.47
N ILE A 390 10.13 26.22 4.62
CA ILE A 390 9.21 26.89 5.55
C ILE A 390 9.61 26.64 7.01
N THR A 391 10.07 25.42 7.34
CA THR A 391 10.45 25.11 8.72
C THR A 391 11.79 25.74 9.12
N ASP A 392 12.77 25.74 8.21
CA ASP A 392 14.13 26.22 8.49
C ASP A 392 14.30 27.72 8.23
N GLY A 393 13.46 28.27 7.34
CA GLY A 393 13.57 29.63 6.85
C GLY A 393 13.17 30.69 7.87
N ARG A 394 13.51 31.95 7.53
CA ARG A 394 13.03 33.13 8.27
C ARG A 394 11.54 33.34 8.01
N PRO A 395 10.75 33.80 9.01
CA PRO A 395 9.30 34.00 8.85
C PRO A 395 8.90 34.90 7.67
N GLU A 396 9.73 35.90 7.35
CA GLU A 396 9.54 36.84 6.24
C GLU A 396 9.46 36.15 4.86
N ASN A 397 10.11 35.00 4.68
CA ASN A 397 10.17 34.28 3.41
C ASN A 397 9.02 33.27 3.24
N ILE A 398 8.26 32.99 4.31
CA ILE A 398 7.17 32.01 4.29
C ILE A 398 6.13 32.31 3.18
N PRO A 399 5.66 33.56 2.98
CA PRO A 399 4.71 33.86 1.90
C PRO A 399 5.25 33.52 0.51
N ASN A 400 6.54 33.76 0.26
CA ASN A 400 7.18 33.46 -1.03
C ASN A 400 7.20 31.95 -1.30
N HIS A 401 7.44 31.13 -0.27
CA HIS A 401 7.38 29.67 -0.39
C HIS A 401 5.96 29.18 -0.70
N ILE A 402 4.93 29.74 -0.05
CA ILE A 402 3.52 29.40 -0.33
C ILE A 402 3.15 29.74 -1.79
N VAL A 403 3.56 30.92 -2.28
CA VAL A 403 3.35 31.29 -3.69
C VAL A 403 4.06 30.32 -4.63
N ALA A 404 5.28 29.88 -4.28
CA ALA A 404 6.02 28.89 -5.05
C ALA A 404 5.28 27.53 -5.08
N MET A 405 4.68 27.09 -3.98
CA MET A 405 3.88 25.86 -3.91
C MET A 405 2.67 25.90 -4.85
N THR A 406 1.95 27.04 -4.88
CA THR A 406 0.80 27.21 -5.80
C THR A 406 1.25 27.20 -7.27
N LYS A 407 2.33 27.94 -7.60
CA LYS A 407 2.91 27.95 -8.95
C LYS A 407 3.41 26.57 -9.37
N LEU A 408 3.97 25.79 -8.44
CA LEU A 408 4.39 24.41 -8.68
C LEU A 408 3.18 23.53 -9.05
N GLY A 409 2.05 23.66 -8.35
CA GLY A 409 0.80 22.99 -8.71
C GLY A 409 0.31 23.33 -10.12
N GLU A 410 0.33 24.61 -10.50
CA GLU A 410 -0.02 25.05 -11.85
C GLU A 410 0.91 24.48 -12.94
N TYR A 411 2.22 24.52 -12.68
CA TYR A 411 3.22 23.96 -13.59
C TYR A 411 3.01 22.46 -13.78
N THR A 412 2.83 21.72 -12.68
CA THR A 412 2.53 20.28 -12.71
C THR A 412 1.30 19.99 -13.55
N ASN A 413 0.19 20.72 -13.36
CA ASN A 413 -1.02 20.56 -14.16
C ASN A 413 -0.80 20.84 -15.65
N LYS A 414 -0.02 21.87 -16.00
CA LYS A 414 0.34 22.17 -17.39
C LYS A 414 1.13 21.02 -18.01
N SER A 415 2.08 20.45 -17.27
CA SER A 415 2.88 19.30 -17.70
C SER A 415 2.03 18.03 -17.87
N LEU A 416 1.20 17.69 -16.88
CA LEU A 416 0.27 16.55 -16.96
C LEU A 416 -0.71 16.67 -18.15
N LYS A 417 -1.19 17.87 -18.43
CA LYS A 417 -2.04 18.16 -19.59
C LYS A 417 -1.33 17.92 -20.91
N LYS A 418 -0.07 18.37 -21.05
CA LYS A 418 0.73 18.12 -22.26
C LYS A 418 0.88 16.62 -22.52
N ILE A 419 1.17 15.84 -21.49
CA ILE A 419 1.27 14.36 -21.57
C ILE A 419 -0.07 13.77 -22.01
N GLY A 420 -1.17 14.14 -21.35
CA GLY A 420 -2.50 13.66 -21.67
C GLY A 420 -2.92 13.90 -23.13
N ILE A 421 -2.65 15.10 -23.65
CA ILE A 421 -2.91 15.46 -25.04
C ILE A 421 -2.05 14.63 -26.00
N ARG A 422 -0.74 14.49 -25.71
CA ARG A 422 0.20 13.72 -26.56
C ARG A 422 -0.24 12.26 -26.75
N TYR A 423 -0.73 11.63 -25.69
CA TYR A 423 -1.16 10.23 -25.74
C TYR A 423 -2.65 10.05 -26.07
N GLY A 424 -3.45 11.12 -26.11
CA GLY A 424 -4.89 11.10 -26.37
C GLY A 424 -5.70 10.52 -25.22
N ASN A 425 -5.20 10.62 -23.99
CA ASN A 425 -5.76 9.95 -22.82
C ASN A 425 -6.23 10.95 -21.76
N VAL A 426 -7.09 10.46 -20.87
CA VAL A 426 -7.37 11.12 -19.60
C VAL A 426 -6.08 11.20 -18.78
N TYR A 427 -5.86 12.35 -18.14
CA TYR A 427 -4.69 12.65 -17.34
C TYR A 427 -5.11 13.10 -15.93
N PRO A 428 -4.21 12.98 -14.93
CA PRO A 428 -4.46 13.47 -13.59
C PRO A 428 -4.30 14.99 -13.49
N CYS A 429 -4.82 15.57 -12.41
CA CYS A 429 -4.61 16.97 -12.05
C CYS A 429 -4.66 17.17 -10.53
N ILE A 430 -4.07 18.27 -10.09
CA ILE A 430 -4.06 18.74 -8.69
C ILE A 430 -4.91 20.01 -8.62
N THR A 431 -5.93 20.04 -7.78
CA THR A 431 -6.80 21.22 -7.65
C THR A 431 -6.13 22.33 -6.82
N PRO A 432 -6.63 23.58 -6.87
CA PRO A 432 -6.06 24.69 -6.08
C PRO A 432 -6.06 24.47 -4.56
N ASP A 433 -6.96 23.63 -4.05
CA ASP A 433 -7.03 23.19 -2.65
C ASP A 433 -6.12 21.99 -2.34
N PHE A 434 -5.17 21.69 -3.23
CA PHE A 434 -4.19 20.60 -3.15
C PHE A 434 -4.81 19.20 -3.01
N LYS A 435 -5.85 18.90 -3.78
CA LYS A 435 -6.39 17.53 -3.90
C LYS A 435 -5.99 16.89 -5.22
N PHE A 436 -5.58 15.63 -5.17
CA PHE A 436 -5.28 14.85 -6.35
C PHE A 436 -6.55 14.29 -6.99
N TRP A 437 -6.62 14.37 -8.32
CA TRP A 437 -7.64 13.71 -9.11
C TRP A 437 -6.97 12.92 -10.22
N ALA A 438 -7.15 11.60 -10.21
CA ALA A 438 -6.61 10.70 -11.25
C ALA A 438 -7.22 10.96 -12.64
N ASN A 439 -8.38 11.63 -12.70
CA ASN A 439 -9.12 11.90 -13.92
C ASN A 439 -9.63 13.34 -13.95
N THR A 440 -9.12 14.14 -14.90
CA THR A 440 -9.52 15.53 -15.13
C THR A 440 -10.99 15.72 -15.47
N LYS A 441 -11.67 14.73 -16.07
CA LYS A 441 -13.11 14.82 -16.41
C LYS A 441 -14.02 14.76 -15.18
N THR A 442 -13.50 14.23 -14.08
CA THR A 442 -14.20 14.11 -12.78
C THR A 442 -13.78 15.15 -11.76
N ALA A 443 -12.71 15.91 -12.03
CA ALA A 443 -12.19 16.92 -11.12
C ALA A 443 -13.25 17.98 -10.79
N GLY A 444 -13.45 18.27 -9.50
CA GLY A 444 -14.40 19.28 -9.02
C GLY A 444 -15.87 18.91 -9.15
N LYS A 445 -16.22 17.73 -9.69
CA LYS A 445 -17.60 17.24 -9.68
C LYS A 445 -17.87 16.48 -8.37
N PRO A 446 -19.03 16.66 -7.73
CA PRO A 446 -19.41 15.80 -6.63
C PRO A 446 -19.38 14.34 -7.12
N LYS A 447 -18.72 13.45 -6.36
CA LYS A 447 -18.80 12.00 -6.65
C LYS A 447 -20.28 11.66 -6.76
N LYS A 448 -20.75 11.21 -7.93
CA LYS A 448 -22.14 10.72 -8.07
C LYS A 448 -22.38 9.77 -6.91
N ARG A 449 -23.44 9.97 -6.13
CA ARG A 449 -23.89 8.98 -5.15
C ARG A 449 -24.08 7.69 -5.94
N ILE A 450 -23.18 6.75 -5.71
CA ILE A 450 -23.28 5.41 -6.27
C ILE A 450 -24.61 4.87 -5.77
N SER A 451 -25.46 4.39 -6.68
CA SER A 451 -26.74 3.79 -6.28
C SER A 451 -26.46 2.61 -5.34
N GLY A 452 -27.38 2.30 -4.41
CA GLY A 452 -27.19 1.17 -3.48
C GLY A 452 -26.87 -0.13 -4.23
N TRP A 453 -27.47 -0.30 -5.41
CA TRP A 453 -27.21 -1.40 -6.32
C TRP A 453 -25.78 -1.40 -6.92
N GLU A 454 -25.27 -0.27 -7.40
CA GLU A 454 -23.89 -0.19 -7.92
C GLU A 454 -22.84 -0.40 -6.83
N ARG A 455 -23.12 0.05 -5.60
CA ARG A 455 -22.25 -0.17 -4.44
C ARG A 455 -22.20 -1.65 -4.07
N GLU A 456 -23.36 -2.30 -4.05
CA GLU A 456 -23.46 -3.74 -3.82
C GLU A 456 -22.77 -4.55 -4.94
N GLN A 457 -22.86 -4.11 -6.20
CA GLN A 457 -22.14 -4.73 -7.31
C GLN A 457 -20.62 -4.51 -7.21
N GLN A 458 -20.16 -3.34 -6.76
CA GLN A 458 -18.75 -3.08 -6.48
C GLN A 458 -18.24 -3.92 -5.31
N GLU A 459 -19.02 -4.05 -4.24
CA GLU A 459 -18.70 -4.89 -3.08
C GLU A 459 -18.65 -6.37 -3.48
N ARG A 460 -19.59 -6.86 -4.31
CA ARG A 460 -19.53 -8.23 -4.85
C ARG A 460 -18.32 -8.45 -5.77
N ARG A 461 -17.94 -7.47 -6.59
CA ARG A 461 -16.74 -7.55 -7.44
C ARG A 461 -15.46 -7.51 -6.60
N ALA A 462 -15.42 -6.69 -5.55
CA ALA A 462 -14.33 -6.60 -4.61
C ALA A 462 -14.21 -7.88 -3.78
N MET A 463 -15.32 -8.49 -3.31
CA MET A 463 -15.31 -9.78 -2.64
C MET A 463 -14.86 -10.91 -3.57
N ARG A 464 -15.28 -10.91 -4.85
CA ARG A 464 -14.79 -11.88 -5.83
C ARG A 464 -13.30 -11.72 -6.10
N ALA A 465 -12.82 -10.48 -6.20
CA ALA A 465 -11.39 -10.21 -6.37
C ALA A 465 -10.58 -10.57 -5.11
N ALA A 466 -11.11 -10.26 -3.92
CA ALA A 466 -10.51 -10.65 -2.64
C ALA A 466 -10.48 -12.16 -2.44
N ALA A 467 -11.53 -12.89 -2.85
CA ALA A 467 -11.56 -14.35 -2.81
C ALA A 467 -10.53 -14.97 -3.78
N VAL A 468 -10.24 -14.32 -4.91
CA VAL A 468 -9.17 -14.72 -5.84
C VAL A 468 -7.79 -14.44 -5.22
N VAL A 469 -7.62 -13.31 -4.53
CA VAL A 469 -6.37 -12.95 -3.85
C VAL A 469 -6.13 -13.79 -2.59
N GLU A 470 -7.15 -14.10 -1.80
CA GLU A 470 -7.06 -15.04 -0.67
C GLU A 470 -6.77 -16.46 -1.16
N GLN A 471 -7.29 -16.89 -2.31
CA GLN A 471 -6.87 -18.14 -2.95
C GLN A 471 -5.38 -18.10 -3.37
N GLU A 472 -4.87 -16.96 -3.85
CA GLU A 472 -3.45 -16.80 -4.18
C GLU A 472 -2.53 -16.66 -2.93
N PHE A 473 -3.04 -16.13 -1.81
CA PHE A 473 -2.28 -15.96 -0.56
C PHE A 473 -2.25 -17.23 0.29
N VAL A 474 -3.34 -18.01 0.30
CA VAL A 474 -3.36 -19.36 0.91
C VAL A 474 -2.46 -20.31 0.13
N GLU A 475 -2.23 -20.09 -1.16
CA GLU A 475 -1.24 -20.83 -1.96
C GLU A 475 0.23 -20.40 -1.70
N SER A 476 0.49 -19.25 -1.03
CA SER A 476 1.86 -18.76 -0.76
C SER A 476 2.36 -18.95 0.68
N ASP A 477 1.47 -19.15 1.65
CA ASP A 477 1.85 -19.29 3.06
C ASP A 477 2.21 -20.74 3.47
N ASP A 478 1.99 -21.73 2.58
CA ASP A 478 2.39 -23.13 2.80
C ASP A 478 3.84 -23.44 2.32
N GLU A 479 4.62 -22.43 1.91
CA GLU A 479 6.00 -22.61 1.39
C GLU A 479 7.12 -22.11 2.32
N PHE A 480 6.84 -21.85 3.61
CA PHE A 480 7.84 -21.54 4.63
C PHE A 480 7.70 -22.43 5.87
N ASP A 481 8.03 -23.71 5.73
CA ASP A 481 8.54 -24.54 6.82
C ASP A 481 9.35 -25.71 6.22
N TYR A 482 10.60 -25.42 5.87
CA TYR A 482 11.70 -26.40 5.74
C TYR A 482 13.03 -25.75 6.14
#